data_AF-A0A4U2ZB22-F1
#
_entry.id   AF-A0A4U2ZB22-F1
#
_cell.length_a   1.000
_cell.length_b   1.000
_cell.length_c   1.000
_cell.angle_alpha   90.00
_cell.angle_beta   90.00
_cell.angle_gamma   90.00
#
_symmetry.space_group_name_H-M   'P 1'
#
loop_
_entity.id
_entity.type
_entity.pdbx_description
1 polymer ?
#
loop_
_entity_poly.entity_id
_entity_poly.type
_entity_poly.pdbx_seq_one_letter_code
_entity_poly.pdbx_strand_id
1 'polypeptide(L)'
;MRYSYQAEKLSAARAALMLPHYGGEAQSIVDAFHECSLAFNQFDESQLDETARNWIRKLKEFMDTNDVIDDSGEGTWMVKARSFSVDEQREISHIIDELASWFDMDDV
;
A
#
# COMPACT_ATOMS: atom_id res chain seq x y z
N MET A 1 -2.26 18.12 12.15
CA MET A 1 -2.32 17.17 11.03
C MET A 1 -3.74 16.98 10.51
N ARG A 2 -3.99 17.43 9.28
CA ARG A 2 -5.24 17.15 8.54
C ARG A 2 -5.42 15.66 8.23
N TYR A 3 -4.30 14.92 8.13
CA TYR A 3 -4.24 13.53 7.70
C TYR A 3 -3.43 12.61 8.63
N SER A 4 -3.48 12.85 9.96
CA SER A 4 -2.66 12.12 10.94
C SER A 4 -2.81 10.61 10.85
N TYR A 5 -4.03 10.13 10.67
CA TYR A 5 -4.31 8.70 10.56
C TYR A 5 -3.72 8.09 9.28
N GLN A 6 -3.86 8.78 8.13
CA GLN A 6 -3.26 8.35 6.87
C GLN A 6 -1.73 8.31 6.97
N ALA A 7 -1.13 9.34 7.54
CA ALA A 7 0.32 9.43 7.74
C ALA A 7 0.84 8.29 8.62
N GLU A 8 0.17 7.99 9.74
CA GLU A 8 0.52 6.86 10.61
C GLU A 8 0.49 5.53 9.83
N LYS A 9 -0.60 5.28 9.10
CA LYS A 9 -0.80 4.02 8.38
C LYS A 9 0.15 3.86 7.20
N LEU A 10 0.40 4.91 6.43
CA LEU A 10 1.37 4.86 5.34
C LEU A 10 2.81 4.75 5.83
N SER A 11 3.13 5.31 7.00
CA SER A 11 4.42 5.09 7.66
C SER A 11 4.60 3.62 8.08
N ALA A 12 3.55 2.99 8.62
CA ALA A 12 3.55 1.56 8.92
C ALA A 12 3.67 0.69 7.66
N ALA A 13 2.96 1.04 6.58
CA ALA A 13 3.05 0.36 5.29
C ALA A 13 4.48 0.44 4.72
N ARG A 14 5.10 1.63 4.77
CA ARG A 14 6.49 1.85 4.35
C ARG A 14 7.45 1.00 5.17
N ALA A 15 7.26 0.96 6.50
CA ALA A 15 8.11 0.16 7.39
C ALA A 15 8.03 -1.34 7.10
N ALA A 16 6.86 -1.87 6.73
CA ALA A 16 6.69 -3.28 6.35
C ALA A 16 7.52 -3.68 5.11
N LEU A 17 7.81 -2.71 4.24
CA LEU A 17 8.62 -2.87 3.03
C LEU A 17 10.11 -2.55 3.24
N MET A 18 10.52 -2.21 4.46
CA MET A 18 11.95 -2.07 4.79
C MET A 18 12.57 -3.42 5.14
N LEU A 19 13.85 -3.57 4.79
CA LEU A 19 14.60 -4.78 5.10
C LEU A 19 14.92 -4.89 6.61
N PRO A 20 14.96 -6.11 7.16
CA PRO A 20 14.74 -7.39 6.48
C PRO A 20 13.26 -7.83 6.47
N HIS A 21 12.83 -8.50 5.41
CA HIS A 21 11.48 -9.09 5.29
C HIS A 21 11.38 -10.41 6.05
N TYR A 22 11.11 -10.35 7.37
CA TYR A 22 11.08 -11.54 8.24
C TYR A 22 10.06 -12.61 7.82
N GLY A 23 8.96 -12.23 7.16
CA GLY A 23 7.94 -13.14 6.60
C GLY A 23 8.12 -13.45 5.12
N GLY A 24 9.19 -12.93 4.49
CA GLY A 24 9.38 -12.95 3.04
C GLY A 24 8.66 -11.80 2.32
N GLU A 25 9.04 -11.60 1.06
CA GLU A 25 8.59 -10.47 0.24
C GLU A 25 7.06 -10.36 0.15
N ALA A 26 6.39 -11.48 -0.13
CA ALA A 26 4.95 -11.50 -0.28
C ALA A 26 4.21 -11.11 1.02
N GLN A 27 4.69 -11.56 2.18
CA GLN A 27 4.10 -11.19 3.46
C GLN A 27 4.29 -9.69 3.74
N SER A 28 5.48 -9.15 3.47
CA SER A 28 5.74 -7.71 3.61
C SER A 28 4.81 -6.85 2.74
N ILE A 29 4.50 -7.31 1.51
CA ILE A 29 3.54 -6.63 0.64
C ILE A 29 2.11 -6.73 1.19
N VAL A 30 1.71 -7.90 1.71
CA VAL A 30 0.38 -8.08 2.34
C VAL A 30 0.21 -7.16 3.55
N ASP A 31 1.23 -7.07 4.40
CA ASP A 31 1.22 -6.21 5.58
C ASP A 31 1.13 -4.73 5.17
N ALA A 32 1.87 -4.33 4.13
CA ALA A 32 1.78 -2.98 3.58
C ALA A 32 0.40 -2.68 2.98
N PHE A 33 -0.17 -3.61 2.22
CA PHE A 33 -1.53 -3.48 1.67
C PHE A 33 -2.59 -3.38 2.77
N HIS A 34 -2.42 -4.11 3.86
CA HIS A 34 -3.32 -4.01 5.01
C HIS A 34 -3.32 -2.59 5.57
N GLU A 35 -2.15 -2.02 5.86
CA GLU A 35 -2.05 -0.65 6.38
C GLU A 35 -2.57 0.39 5.37
N CYS A 36 -2.28 0.23 4.08
CA CYS A 36 -2.85 1.10 3.03
C CYS A 36 -4.38 1.01 2.97
N SER A 37 -4.95 -0.20 3.15
CA SER A 37 -6.40 -0.36 3.20
C SER A 37 -7.02 0.39 4.38
N LEU A 38 -6.34 0.41 5.53
CA LEU A 38 -6.75 1.18 6.69
C LEU A 38 -6.64 2.69 6.42
N ALA A 39 -5.55 3.15 5.82
CA ALA A 39 -5.32 4.56 5.50
C ALA A 39 -6.44 5.15 4.62
N PHE A 40 -6.87 4.39 3.61
CA PHE A 40 -7.85 4.85 2.62
C PHE A 40 -9.29 4.40 2.90
N ASN A 41 -9.51 3.64 3.97
CA ASN A 41 -10.86 3.26 4.37
C ASN A 41 -11.69 4.51 4.72
N GLN A 42 -12.75 4.77 3.95
CA GLN A 42 -13.64 5.93 4.12
C GLN A 42 -12.95 7.30 3.97
N PHE A 43 -11.75 7.36 3.38
CA PHE A 43 -11.04 8.61 3.17
C PHE A 43 -11.56 9.36 1.93
N ASP A 44 -11.80 10.66 2.07
CA ASP A 44 -12.23 11.52 0.96
C ASP A 44 -11.02 12.01 0.15
N GLU A 45 -10.69 11.25 -0.89
CA GLU A 45 -9.59 11.53 -1.82
C GLU A 45 -9.79 12.81 -2.64
N SER A 46 -11.00 13.40 -2.69
CA SER A 46 -11.25 14.63 -3.46
C SER A 46 -10.49 15.84 -2.94
N GLN A 47 -9.99 15.75 -1.71
CA GLN A 47 -9.22 16.78 -1.02
C GLN A 47 -7.72 16.77 -1.37
N LEU A 48 -7.26 15.73 -2.07
CA LEU A 48 -5.87 15.55 -2.47
C LEU A 48 -5.59 16.21 -3.82
N ASP A 49 -4.31 16.50 -4.07
CA ASP A 49 -3.87 16.90 -5.40
C ASP A 49 -3.99 15.75 -6.42
N GLU A 50 -3.78 16.05 -7.71
CA GLU A 50 -3.86 15.05 -8.77
C GLU A 50 -2.78 13.96 -8.66
N THR A 51 -1.59 14.33 -8.16
CA THR A 51 -0.45 13.41 -8.05
C THR A 51 -0.74 12.32 -7.01
N ALA A 52 -1.14 12.70 -5.80
CA ALA A 52 -1.47 11.77 -4.73
C ALA A 52 -2.67 10.88 -5.10
N ARG A 53 -3.70 11.44 -5.78
CA ARG A 53 -4.82 10.63 -6.28
C ARG A 53 -4.39 9.59 -7.31
N ASN A 54 -3.45 9.93 -8.19
CA ASN A 54 -2.93 8.98 -9.17
C ASN A 54 -2.15 7.84 -8.52
N TRP A 55 -1.34 8.13 -7.50
CA TRP A 55 -0.66 7.10 -6.71
C TRP A 55 -1.65 6.19 -5.99
N ILE A 56 -2.67 6.75 -5.32
CA ILE A 56 -3.70 5.94 -4.64
C ILE A 56 -4.45 5.06 -5.64
N ARG A 57 -4.85 5.59 -6.80
CA ARG A 57 -5.52 4.80 -7.83
C ARG A 57 -4.66 3.62 -8.29
N LYS A 58 -3.37 3.87 -8.56
CA LYS A 58 -2.45 2.83 -9.01
C LYS A 58 -2.20 1.78 -7.91
N LEU A 59 -2.08 2.21 -6.65
CA LEU A 59 -1.97 1.30 -5.52
C LEU A 59 -3.22 0.42 -5.37
N LYS A 60 -4.42 0.99 -5.55
CA LYS A 60 -5.68 0.23 -5.54
C LYS A 60 -5.73 -0.82 -6.66
N GLU A 61 -5.17 -0.56 -7.83
CA GLU A 61 -5.04 -1.55 -8.91
C GLU A 61 -4.16 -2.75 -8.47
N PHE A 62 -3.05 -2.49 -7.76
CA PHE A 62 -2.25 -3.55 -7.15
C PHE A 62 -2.99 -4.30 -6.04
N MET A 63 -3.79 -3.61 -5.23
CA MET A 63 -4.57 -4.22 -4.16
C MET A 63 -5.84 -4.95 -4.63
N ASP A 64 -6.30 -4.71 -5.86
CA ASP A 64 -7.54 -5.32 -6.35
C ASP A 64 -7.41 -6.85 -6.47
N THR A 65 -8.35 -7.59 -5.90
CA THR A 65 -8.34 -9.06 -5.91
C THR A 65 -9.57 -9.68 -6.54
N ASN A 66 -10.39 -8.89 -7.26
CA ASN A 66 -11.63 -9.38 -7.89
C ASN A 66 -11.42 -10.60 -8.80
N ASP A 67 -10.27 -10.69 -9.49
CA ASP A 67 -9.93 -11.79 -10.40
C ASP A 67 -8.96 -12.83 -9.78
N VAL A 68 -8.72 -12.77 -8.47
CA VAL A 68 -7.77 -13.67 -7.78
C VAL A 68 -8.53 -14.78 -7.06
N ILE A 69 -8.23 -16.03 -7.41
CA ILE A 69 -8.78 -17.21 -6.77
C ILE A 69 -7.80 -17.73 -5.71
N ASP A 70 -8.30 -17.98 -4.51
CA ASP A 70 -7.55 -18.57 -3.39
C ASP A 70 -8.09 -19.96 -3.06
N ASP A 71 -7.55 -20.98 -3.75
CA ASP A 71 -7.94 -22.38 -3.54
C ASP A 71 -7.41 -22.97 -2.22
N SER A 72 -6.39 -22.33 -1.63
CA SER A 72 -5.66 -22.83 -0.45
C SER A 72 -6.10 -22.19 0.87
N GLY A 73 -6.88 -21.10 0.82
CA GLY A 73 -7.34 -20.36 1.99
C GLY A 73 -6.25 -19.49 2.64
N GLU A 74 -5.25 -19.05 1.87
CA GLU A 74 -4.13 -18.22 2.35
C GLU A 74 -4.43 -16.71 2.33
N GLY A 75 -5.54 -16.30 1.71
CA GLY A 75 -5.92 -14.92 1.46
C GLY A 75 -5.53 -14.46 0.05
N THR A 76 -6.45 -13.77 -0.64
CA THR A 76 -6.26 -13.34 -2.03
C THR A 76 -5.10 -12.36 -2.21
N TRP A 77 -4.82 -11.49 -1.24
CA TRP A 77 -3.62 -10.64 -1.28
C TRP A 77 -2.33 -11.44 -1.20
N MET A 78 -2.29 -12.55 -0.46
CA MET A 78 -1.10 -13.41 -0.41
C MET A 78 -0.86 -14.07 -1.77
N VAL A 79 -1.91 -14.60 -2.39
CA VAL A 79 -1.84 -15.19 -3.74
C VAL A 79 -1.35 -14.16 -4.76
N LYS A 80 -1.92 -12.96 -4.74
CA LYS A 80 -1.53 -11.88 -5.65
C LYS A 80 -0.09 -11.42 -5.39
N ALA A 81 0.30 -11.22 -4.13
CA ALA A 81 1.64 -10.76 -3.76
C ALA A 81 2.74 -11.71 -4.26
N ARG A 82 2.51 -13.03 -4.25
CA ARG A 82 3.43 -14.03 -4.81
C ARG A 82 3.55 -13.97 -6.33
N SER A 83 2.57 -13.40 -7.03
CA SER A 83 2.56 -13.29 -8.49
C SER A 83 3.27 -12.03 -9.02
N PHE A 84 3.54 -11.04 -8.16
CA PHE A 84 4.21 -9.81 -8.58
C PHE A 84 5.64 -10.06 -9.05
N SER A 85 5.95 -9.51 -10.21
CA SER A 85 7.31 -9.36 -10.70
C SER A 85 8.11 -8.40 -9.82
N VAL A 86 9.44 -8.47 -9.90
CA VAL A 86 10.33 -7.58 -9.15
C VAL A 86 10.08 -6.11 -9.49
N ASP A 87 9.70 -5.79 -10.73
CA ASP A 87 9.41 -4.41 -11.12
C ASP A 87 8.09 -3.92 -10.52
N GLU A 88 7.07 -4.77 -10.43
CA GLU A 88 5.83 -4.46 -9.71
C GLU A 88 6.06 -4.29 -8.21
N GLN A 89 6.91 -5.12 -7.60
CA GLN A 89 7.28 -4.98 -6.18
C GLN A 89 7.99 -3.65 -5.91
N ARG A 90 8.94 -3.27 -6.78
CA ARG A 90 9.59 -1.95 -6.69
C ARG A 90 8.62 -0.80 -6.87
N GLU A 91 7.67 -0.95 -7.79
CA GLU A 91 6.66 0.06 -8.04
C GLU A 91 5.71 0.22 -6.86
N ILE A 92 5.27 -0.87 -6.23
CA ILE A 92 4.50 -0.84 -4.98
C ILE A 92 5.27 -0.09 -3.89
N SER A 93 6.54 -0.45 -3.67
CA SER A 93 7.40 0.20 -2.68
C SER A 93 7.58 1.68 -2.96
N HIS A 94 7.80 2.07 -4.21
CA HIS A 94 7.93 3.47 -4.61
C HIS A 94 6.64 4.26 -4.36
N ILE A 95 5.48 3.73 -4.77
CA ILE A 95 4.19 4.40 -4.56
C ILE A 95 3.90 4.61 -3.08
N ILE A 96 4.18 3.61 -2.23
CA ILE A 96 3.95 3.71 -0.78
C ILE A 96 4.92 4.72 -0.15
N ASP A 97 6.18 4.78 -0.60
CA ASP A 97 7.17 5.77 -0.13
C ASP A 97 6.76 7.21 -0.48
N GLU A 98 6.30 7.43 -1.70
CA GLU A 98 5.81 8.73 -2.17
C GLU A 98 4.54 9.16 -1.43
N LEU A 99 3.59 8.25 -1.23
CA LEU A 99 2.38 8.53 -0.45
C LEU A 99 2.71 8.83 1.01
N ALA A 100 3.56 8.03 1.65
CA ALA A 100 3.98 8.28 3.03
C ALA A 100 4.64 9.67 3.16
N SER A 101 5.51 10.03 2.22
CA SER A 101 6.18 11.33 2.21
C SER A 101 5.21 12.48 1.96
N TRP A 102 4.25 12.32 1.04
CA TRP A 102 3.25 13.34 0.73
C TRP A 102 2.35 13.65 1.94
N PHE A 103 1.87 12.61 2.62
CA PHE A 103 1.02 12.76 3.81
C PHE A 103 1.78 13.26 5.05
N ASP A 104 3.09 13.07 5.11
CA ASP A 104 3.97 13.60 6.18
C ASP A 104 4.37 15.07 5.92
N MET A 105 4.53 15.49 4.66
CA MET A 105 4.87 16.88 4.31
C MET A 105 3.75 17.89 4.60
N ASP A 106 2.49 17.45 4.73
CA ASP A 106 1.36 18.28 5.17
C ASP A 106 1.43 18.65 6.69
N ASP A 107 2.55 18.31 7.35
CA ASP A 107 2.87 18.64 8.74
C ASP A 107 3.76 19.89 8.90
N VAL A 108 4.15 20.55 7.79
CA VAL A 108 5.01 21.76 7.76
C VAL A 108 4.27 23.01 7.31
#